data_AF-A0A347UG32-F1
#
_entry.id   AF-A0A347UG32-F1
#
_cell.length_a   1.000
_cell.length_b   1.000
_cell.length_c   1.000
_cell.angle_alpha   90.00
_cell.angle_beta   90.00
_cell.angle_gamma   90.00
#
_symmetry.space_group_name_H-M   'P 1'
#
loop_
_entity.id
_entity.type
_entity.pdbx_description
1 polymer ?
#
loop_
_entity_poly.entity_id
_entity_poly.type
_entity_poly.pdbx_seq_one_letter_code
_entity_poly.pdbx_strand_id
1 'polypeptide(L)'
;MKKTPQNLTGYNFGHPWYYVLGGEILSPKQIRAEVSAGNYQGYMAEEINAVDNKSEPHRSEALRAFKVKFTKDLAEDISRYRQIACAIRRDRAENPIFIEPDSCADNHTDISLKYAHIYNDFAHLFYIEDLLAQQGDLFG
;
A
#
# COMPACT_ATOMS: atom_id res chain seq x y z
N MET A 1 7.43 -9.39 17.06
CA MET A 1 7.54 -8.63 15.80
C MET A 1 8.45 -9.40 14.86
N LYS A 2 8.03 -9.73 13.64
CA LYS A 2 8.95 -10.27 12.63
C LYS A 2 9.82 -9.09 12.16
N LYS A 3 11.15 -9.22 12.25
CA LYS A 3 12.10 -8.20 11.79
C LYS A 3 11.83 -7.92 10.30
N THR A 4 11.81 -6.65 9.91
CA THR A 4 11.86 -6.28 8.50
C THR A 4 13.14 -6.88 7.90
N PRO A 5 13.07 -7.60 6.78
CA PRO A 5 14.26 -8.17 6.14
C PRO A 5 15.30 -7.09 5.88
N GLN A 6 16.57 -7.42 6.08
CA GLN A 6 17.68 -6.55 5.68
C GLN A 6 17.62 -6.34 4.17
N ASN A 7 17.47 -5.09 3.76
CA ASN A 7 17.39 -4.73 2.35
C ASN A 7 18.79 -4.71 1.72
N LEU A 8 19.18 -5.85 1.14
CA LEU A 8 20.46 -6.03 0.47
C LEU A 8 20.49 -5.49 -0.97
N THR A 9 19.34 -5.06 -1.50
CA THR A 9 19.20 -4.66 -2.90
C THR A 9 19.50 -3.18 -3.16
N GLY A 10 19.46 -2.33 -2.12
CA GLY A 10 19.58 -0.88 -2.26
C GLY A 10 18.34 -0.16 -2.80
N TYR A 11 17.27 -0.90 -3.14
CA TYR A 11 16.01 -0.37 -3.68
C TYR A 11 14.86 -0.53 -2.68
N ASN A 12 13.88 0.36 -2.68
CA ASN A 12 12.69 0.21 -1.83
C ASN A 12 11.69 -0.81 -2.41
N PHE A 13 10.72 -1.25 -1.60
CA PHE A 13 9.69 -2.22 -2.00
C PHE A 13 8.77 -1.74 -3.15
N GLY A 14 8.72 -0.43 -3.41
CA GLY A 14 7.97 0.17 -4.53
C GLY A 14 8.77 0.21 -5.84
N HIS A 15 10.02 -0.25 -5.84
CA HIS A 15 10.90 -0.20 -7.00
C HIS A 15 11.00 -1.59 -7.68
N PRO A 16 10.84 -1.72 -9.01
CA PRO A 16 10.91 -3.01 -9.70
C PRO A 16 12.23 -3.78 -9.47
N TRP A 17 13.38 -3.10 -9.55
CA TRP A 17 14.71 -3.67 -9.26
C TRP A 17 14.84 -4.36 -7.89
N TYR A 18 14.06 -3.96 -6.88
CA TYR A 18 14.04 -4.67 -5.60
C TYR A 18 13.65 -6.15 -5.80
N TYR A 19 12.67 -6.42 -6.65
CA TYR A 19 12.19 -7.77 -6.92
C TYR A 19 13.06 -8.52 -7.91
N VAL A 20 13.67 -7.80 -8.86
CA VAL A 20 14.66 -8.38 -9.78
C VAL A 20 15.85 -8.95 -9.00
N LEU A 21 16.38 -8.20 -8.03
CA LEU A 21 17.54 -8.58 -7.23
C LEU A 21 17.21 -9.53 -6.07
N GLY A 22 16.06 -10.21 -6.13
CA GLY A 22 15.71 -11.23 -5.15
C GLY A 22 15.13 -10.72 -3.83
N GLY A 23 14.75 -9.44 -3.75
CA GLY A 23 14.15 -8.85 -2.55
C GLY A 23 12.96 -9.65 -2.01
N GLU A 24 12.77 -9.62 -0.68
CA GLU A 24 11.67 -10.32 -0.01
C GLU A 24 10.32 -9.69 -0.38
N ILE A 25 9.37 -10.55 -0.78
CA ILE A 25 8.00 -10.15 -1.04
C ILE A 25 7.23 -10.08 0.27
N LEU A 26 6.92 -8.85 0.71
CA LEU A 26 6.20 -8.59 1.95
C LEU A 26 4.77 -9.15 1.91
N SER A 27 4.29 -9.59 3.07
CA SER A 27 2.86 -9.88 3.26
C SER A 27 2.07 -8.59 3.43
N PRO A 28 0.76 -8.56 3.09
CA PRO A 28 -0.09 -7.39 3.37
C PRO A 28 -0.08 -6.95 4.84
N LYS A 29 0.15 -7.89 5.77
CA LYS A 29 0.29 -7.57 7.20
C LYS A 29 1.59 -6.82 7.51
N GLN A 30 2.69 -7.15 6.84
CA GLN A 30 3.96 -6.40 6.94
C GLN A 30 3.78 -5.01 6.34
N ILE A 31 3.18 -4.90 5.15
CA ILE A 31 2.92 -3.60 4.51
C ILE A 31 2.07 -2.71 5.43
N ARG A 32 0.97 -3.23 5.98
CA ARG A 32 0.14 -2.51 6.96
C ARG A 32 0.94 -2.04 8.17
N ALA A 33 1.81 -2.89 8.71
CA ALA A 33 2.63 -2.55 9.87
C ALA A 33 3.63 -1.43 9.55
N GLU A 34 4.25 -1.45 8.36
CA GLU A 34 5.15 -0.39 7.90
C GLU A 34 4.42 0.94 7.74
N VAL A 35 3.24 0.93 7.11
CA VAL A 35 2.41 2.13 6.98
C VAL A 35 2.03 2.69 8.35
N SER A 36 1.56 1.83 9.27
CA SER A 36 1.14 2.26 10.61
C SER A 36 2.27 2.79 11.50
N ALA A 37 3.53 2.47 11.16
CA ALA A 37 4.70 2.97 11.87
C ALA A 37 5.17 4.33 11.34
N GLY A 38 4.68 4.73 10.16
CA GLY A 38 4.96 6.03 9.56
C GLY A 38 3.83 7.04 9.78
N ASN A 39 4.08 8.29 9.37
CA ASN A 39 3.10 9.38 9.38
C ASN A 39 2.63 9.75 7.96
N TYR A 40 2.81 8.86 7.00
CA TYR A 40 2.40 9.12 5.62
C TYR A 40 0.89 8.91 5.48
N GLN A 41 0.20 9.90 4.91
CA GLN A 41 -1.27 9.93 4.78
C GLN A 41 -1.76 9.48 3.39
N GLY A 42 -0.84 9.13 2.50
CA GLY A 42 -1.16 8.77 1.12
C GLY A 42 -1.25 10.00 0.20
N TYR A 43 -1.41 9.77 -1.10
CA TYR A 43 -1.46 10.84 -2.11
C TYR A 43 -2.77 11.67 -2.07
N MET A 44 -3.91 11.07 -1.76
CA MET A 44 -5.23 11.72 -1.59
C MET A 44 -5.39 12.55 -0.30
N ALA A 45 -4.31 12.88 0.41
CA ALA A 45 -4.40 13.57 1.70
C ALA A 45 -5.11 14.93 1.58
N GLU A 46 -4.86 15.67 0.51
CA GLU A 46 -5.46 16.99 0.26
C GLU A 46 -6.98 16.88 0.02
N GLU A 47 -7.42 15.91 -0.77
CA GLU A 47 -8.84 15.65 -1.02
C GLU A 47 -9.57 15.16 0.23
N ILE A 48 -8.92 14.33 1.05
CA ILE A 48 -9.45 13.90 2.34
C ILE A 48 -9.61 15.11 3.27
N ASN A 49 -8.63 16.01 3.33
CA ASN A 49 -8.72 17.25 4.11
C ASN A 49 -9.83 18.19 3.62
N ALA A 50 -10.00 18.31 2.30
CA ALA A 50 -11.08 19.10 1.72
C ALA A 50 -12.46 18.56 2.11
N VAL A 51 -12.58 17.24 2.27
CA VAL A 51 -13.80 16.60 2.78
C VAL A 51 -13.96 16.81 4.29
N ASP A 52 -12.87 16.72 5.05
CA ASP A 52 -12.87 16.90 6.50
C ASP A 52 -13.32 18.31 6.93
N ASN A 53 -13.03 19.32 6.12
CA ASN A 53 -13.44 20.72 6.37
C ASN A 53 -14.93 21.01 6.10
N LYS A 54 -15.74 20.02 5.71
CA LYS A 54 -17.18 20.22 5.52
C LYS A 54 -17.91 20.25 6.86
N SER A 55 -19.10 20.84 6.88
CA SER A 55 -20.00 20.74 8.04
C SER A 55 -20.58 19.32 8.16
N GLU A 56 -20.95 18.94 9.37
CA GLU A 56 -21.74 17.72 9.59
C GLU A 56 -23.17 17.92 9.06
N PRO A 57 -23.81 16.88 8.47
CA PRO A 57 -23.34 15.49 8.34
C PRO A 57 -22.48 15.21 7.09
N HIS A 58 -22.30 16.18 6.19
CA HIS A 58 -21.64 15.96 4.90
C HIS A 58 -20.19 15.50 5.04
N ARG A 59 -19.49 15.99 6.06
CA ARG A 59 -18.15 15.54 6.43
C ARG A 59 -18.11 14.03 6.68
N SER A 60 -18.84 13.56 7.69
CA SER A 60 -18.78 12.15 8.10
C SER A 60 -19.32 11.19 7.04
N GLU A 61 -20.33 11.60 6.26
CA GLU A 61 -20.84 10.82 5.13
C GLU A 61 -19.80 10.65 4.02
N ALA A 62 -19.13 11.73 3.62
CA ALA A 62 -18.12 11.68 2.58
C ALA A 62 -16.85 10.93 3.02
N LEU A 63 -16.41 11.09 4.27
CA LEU A 63 -15.32 10.29 4.84
C LEU A 63 -15.66 8.79 4.85
N ARG A 64 -16.90 8.42 5.21
CA ARG A 64 -17.36 7.01 5.14
C ARG A 64 -17.39 6.50 3.70
N ALA A 65 -17.79 7.33 2.73
CA ALA A 65 -17.77 6.96 1.32
C ALA A 65 -16.34 6.69 0.83
N PHE A 66 -15.36 7.53 1.20
CA PHE A 66 -13.94 7.26 0.93
C PHE A 66 -13.44 5.99 1.62
N LYS A 67 -13.81 5.75 2.87
CA LYS A 67 -13.46 4.52 3.57
C LYS A 67 -13.95 3.28 2.81
N VAL A 68 -15.20 3.29 2.33
CA VAL A 68 -15.77 2.19 1.53
C VAL A 68 -14.99 2.00 0.22
N LYS A 69 -14.70 3.09 -0.49
CA LYS A 69 -13.90 3.05 -1.73
C LYS A 69 -12.53 2.43 -1.51
N PHE A 70 -11.72 2.99 -0.60
CA PHE A 70 -10.35 2.50 -0.37
C PHE A 70 -10.31 1.09 0.22
N THR A 71 -11.33 0.69 1.00
CA THR A 71 -11.44 -0.71 1.46
C THR A 71 -11.63 -1.69 0.30
N LYS A 72 -12.43 -1.29 -0.71
CA LYS A 72 -12.65 -2.10 -1.91
C LYS A 72 -11.38 -2.14 -2.77
N ASP A 73 -10.79 -0.99 -3.07
CA ASP A 73 -9.57 -0.87 -3.87
C ASP A 73 -8.43 -1.70 -3.25
N LEU A 74 -8.23 -1.59 -1.94
CA LEU A 74 -7.26 -2.38 -1.17
C LEU A 74 -7.48 -3.89 -1.30
N ALA A 75 -8.74 -4.36 -1.26
CA ALA A 75 -9.05 -5.78 -1.37
C ALA A 75 -8.73 -6.32 -2.77
N GLU A 76 -9.04 -5.56 -3.81
CA GLU A 76 -8.71 -5.88 -5.20
C GLU A 76 -7.18 -5.92 -5.41
N ASP A 77 -6.48 -4.91 -4.90
CA ASP A 77 -5.03 -4.82 -5.04
C ASP A 77 -4.29 -5.89 -4.23
N ILE A 78 -4.74 -6.23 -3.02
CA ILE A 78 -4.20 -7.37 -2.26
C ILE A 78 -4.41 -8.69 -3.02
N SER A 79 -5.56 -8.88 -3.65
CA SER A 79 -5.85 -10.09 -4.43
C SER A 79 -4.87 -10.21 -5.60
N ARG A 80 -4.72 -9.14 -6.39
CA ARG A 80 -3.78 -9.11 -7.52
C ARG A 80 -2.32 -9.24 -7.06
N TYR A 81 -1.93 -8.54 -6.01
CA TYR A 81 -0.59 -8.64 -5.42
C TYR A 81 -0.22 -10.07 -5.03
N ARG A 82 -1.15 -10.80 -4.40
CA ARG A 82 -0.92 -12.22 -4.04
C ARG A 82 -0.69 -13.11 -5.27
N GLN A 83 -1.44 -12.89 -6.35
CA GLN A 83 -1.25 -13.64 -7.59
C GLN A 83 0.14 -13.41 -8.19
N ILE A 84 0.56 -12.14 -8.30
CA ILE A 84 1.87 -11.78 -8.84
C ILE A 84 2.98 -12.30 -7.92
N ALA A 85 2.82 -12.16 -6.60
CA ALA A 85 3.76 -12.69 -5.62
C ALA A 85 3.96 -14.21 -5.76
N CYS A 86 2.88 -14.97 -6.00
CA CYS A 86 2.98 -16.41 -6.28
C CYS A 86 3.70 -16.69 -7.59
N ALA A 87 3.44 -15.93 -8.65
CA ALA A 87 4.12 -16.07 -9.93
C ALA A 87 5.63 -15.82 -9.80
N ILE A 88 6.04 -14.74 -9.13
CA ILE A 88 7.47 -14.44 -8.89
C ILE A 88 8.13 -15.52 -8.02
N ARG A 89 7.46 -16.02 -6.98
CA ARG A 89 8.02 -17.10 -6.15
C ARG A 89 8.21 -18.39 -6.94
N ARG A 90 7.29 -18.71 -7.85
CA ARG A 90 7.41 -19.88 -8.73
C ARG A 90 8.57 -19.69 -9.70
N ASP A 91 8.63 -18.55 -10.36
CA ASP A 91 9.71 -18.21 -11.29
C ASP A 91 11.09 -18.30 -10.61
N ARG A 92 11.24 -17.74 -9.41
CA ARG A 92 12.47 -17.85 -8.61
C ARG A 92 12.83 -19.27 -8.17
N ALA A 93 11.85 -20.18 -8.11
CA ALA A 93 12.09 -21.58 -7.75
C ALA A 93 12.52 -22.41 -8.96
N GLU A 94 12.02 -22.07 -10.15
CA GLU A 94 12.36 -22.72 -11.42
C GLU A 94 13.66 -22.13 -12.02
N ASN A 95 13.89 -20.85 -11.81
CA ASN A 95 15.03 -20.08 -12.31
C ASN A 95 15.76 -19.41 -11.14
N PRO A 96 17.01 -19.80 -10.83
CA PRO A 96 17.82 -19.12 -9.83
C PRO A 96 17.97 -17.63 -10.18
N ILE A 97 17.96 -16.76 -9.16
CA ILE A 97 18.07 -15.31 -9.33
C ILE A 97 19.31 -14.97 -10.16
N PHE A 98 19.11 -14.22 -11.25
CA PHE A 98 20.19 -13.75 -12.12
C PHE A 98 21.11 -12.79 -11.37
N ILE A 99 22.42 -13.03 -11.47
CA ILE A 99 23.45 -12.19 -10.86
C ILE A 99 23.57 -10.85 -11.62
N GLU A 100 23.25 -10.84 -12.91
CA GLU A 100 23.27 -9.66 -13.79
C GLU A 100 22.00 -9.63 -14.66
N PRO A 101 20.88 -9.10 -14.14
CA PRO A 101 19.65 -8.97 -14.91
C PRO A 101 19.74 -7.79 -15.89
N ASP A 102 19.45 -8.02 -17.17
CA ASP A 102 19.49 -6.97 -18.19
C ASP A 102 18.28 -6.03 -18.15
N SER A 103 17.15 -6.45 -17.55
CA SER A 103 15.92 -5.67 -17.50
C SER A 103 14.94 -6.13 -16.40
N CYS A 104 13.94 -5.29 -16.13
CA CYS A 104 12.80 -5.65 -15.29
C CYS A 104 11.70 -6.28 -16.16
N ALA A 105 11.34 -7.54 -15.89
CA ALA A 105 10.12 -8.15 -16.43
C ALA A 105 8.83 -7.49 -15.88
N ASP A 106 7.72 -7.62 -16.62
CA ASP A 106 6.41 -7.05 -16.26
C ASP A 106 5.97 -7.41 -14.84
N ASN A 107 6.19 -8.65 -14.40
CA ASN A 107 5.83 -9.08 -13.05
C ASN A 107 6.53 -8.27 -11.94
N HIS A 108 7.77 -7.82 -12.16
CA HIS A 108 8.52 -7.00 -11.18
C HIS A 108 7.94 -5.59 -11.07
N THR A 109 7.53 -5.02 -12.20
CA THR A 109 6.86 -3.72 -12.23
C THR A 109 5.46 -3.81 -11.65
N ASP A 110 4.70 -4.83 -12.04
CA ASP A 110 3.35 -5.07 -11.55
C ASP A 110 3.31 -5.22 -10.02
N ILE A 111 4.23 -6.00 -9.44
CA ILE A 111 4.25 -6.18 -7.97
C ILE A 111 4.66 -4.89 -7.26
N SER A 112 5.57 -4.10 -7.83
CA SER A 112 6.02 -2.85 -7.21
C SER A 112 4.92 -1.79 -7.23
N LEU A 113 4.16 -1.70 -8.32
CA LEU A 113 2.98 -0.85 -8.42
C LEU A 113 1.89 -1.28 -7.44
N LYS A 114 1.60 -2.59 -7.35
CA LYS A 114 0.60 -3.09 -6.40
C LYS A 114 1.04 -2.93 -4.95
N TYR A 115 2.32 -3.04 -4.65
CA TYR A 115 2.85 -2.65 -3.33
C TYR A 115 2.52 -1.17 -3.04
N ALA A 116 2.83 -0.26 -3.97
CA ALA A 116 2.61 1.17 -3.78
C ALA A 116 1.12 1.51 -3.57
N HIS A 117 0.22 0.87 -4.33
CA HIS A 117 -1.21 1.06 -4.14
C HIS A 117 -1.68 0.59 -2.76
N ILE A 118 -1.32 -0.63 -2.36
CA ILE A 118 -1.67 -1.19 -1.04
C ILE A 118 -1.14 -0.28 0.09
N TYR A 119 0.08 0.23 -0.06
CA TYR A 119 0.69 1.16 0.89
C TYR A 119 -0.12 2.46 1.01
N ASN A 120 -0.51 3.06 -0.12
CA ASN A 120 -1.35 4.26 -0.15
C ASN A 120 -2.75 4.02 0.44
N ASP A 121 -3.42 2.92 0.07
CA ASP A 121 -4.76 2.62 0.58
C ASP A 121 -4.77 2.40 2.09
N PHE A 122 -3.75 1.71 2.64
CA PHE A 122 -3.60 1.64 4.09
C PHE A 122 -3.40 3.02 4.73
N ALA A 123 -2.58 3.87 4.12
CA ALA A 123 -2.32 5.23 4.63
C ALA A 123 -3.61 6.06 4.64
N HIS A 124 -4.40 6.00 3.57
CA HIS A 124 -5.71 6.64 3.46
C HIS A 124 -6.69 6.12 4.51
N LEU A 125 -6.77 4.81 4.68
CA LEU A 125 -7.70 4.21 5.63
C LEU A 125 -7.36 4.58 7.07
N PHE A 126 -6.07 4.56 7.46
CA PHE A 126 -5.67 5.03 8.79
C PHE A 126 -6.01 6.50 8.98
N TYR A 127 -5.71 7.33 7.98
CA TYR A 127 -5.98 8.75 8.11
C TYR A 127 -7.48 9.06 8.23
N ILE A 128 -8.30 8.41 7.41
CA ILE A 128 -9.76 8.56 7.48
C ILE A 128 -10.32 8.04 8.80
N GLU A 129 -9.78 6.94 9.35
CA GLU A 129 -10.19 6.43 10.65
C GLU A 129 -9.86 7.40 11.78
N ASP A 130 -8.69 8.03 11.75
CA ASP A 130 -8.30 9.06 12.72
C ASP A 130 -9.21 10.29 12.65
N LEU A 131 -9.57 10.73 11.45
CA LEU A 131 -10.51 11.85 11.26
C LEU A 131 -11.94 11.49 11.72
N LEU A 132 -12.43 10.30 11.36
CA LEU A 132 -13.77 9.84 11.79
C LEU A 132 -13.87 9.63 13.31
N ALA A 133 -12.75 9.37 14.00
CA ALA A 133 -12.71 9.30 15.46
C ALA A 133 -12.85 10.67 16.13
N GLN A 134 -12.61 11.77 15.40
CA GLN A 134 -12.83 13.13 15.87
C GLN A 134 -14.30 13.52 15.67
N GLN A 135 -14.91 14.04 16.73
CA GLN A 135 -16.27 14.59 16.66
C GLN A 135 -16.21 15.92 15.90
N GLY A 136 -16.85 15.97 14.72
CA GLY A 136 -17.02 17.22 13.98
C GLY A 136 -17.90 18.21 14.74
N ASP A 137 -17.73 19.50 14.47
CA ASP A 137 -18.58 20.54 15.06
C ASP A 137 -20.03 20.34 14.61
N LEU A 138 -20.92 20.08 15.58
CA LEU A 138 -22.35 19.83 15.34
C LEU A 138 -23.13 21.12 15.09
N PHE A 139 -22.53 22.29 15.33
CA PHE A 139 -23.24 23.57 15.38
C PHE A 139 -22.66 24.69 14.52
N GLY A 140 -21.65 24.39 13.69
CA GLY A 140 -21.02 25.26 12.67
C GLY A 140 -21.32 26.75 12.75
#